data_AF-A0A3D3LZT7-F1
#
_entry.id   AF-A0A3D3LZT7-F1
#
_cell.length_a   1.000
_cell.length_b   1.000
_cell.length_c   1.000
_cell.angle_alpha   90.00
_cell.angle_beta   90.00
_cell.angle_gamma   90.00
#
_symmetry.space_group_name_H-M   'P 1'
#
loop_
_entity.id
_entity.type
_entity.pdbx_description
1 polymer ?
#
loop_
_entity_poly.entity_id
_entity_poly.type
_entity_poly.pdbx_seq_one_letter_code
_entity_poly.pdbx_strand_id
1 'polypeptide(L)'
;MTSSNNTPDFQPSAQPADAPASSDAQGGEQVRPQITEKQARRINAPARNMIISMVVMLLLIIPVLWLMPQPNKNPYRPTVDVPVVAYEASREAGYHVAAAEQEGWHYNYARWNTGAADGINYWSSGQVTPSNHFIELVQAQDANPTWVAQQVGNAVPEAQVQMAGTEWEVRSQVDPDDKNKITTNYIGELEGTTVIMMGEADAPEFESLAEATVAYLKAPSSTSSPTPSSGIE
;
A
#
# COMPACT_ATOMS: atom_id res chain seq x y z
N MET A 1 22.04 66.68 -21.71
CA MET A 1 23.42 66.67 -22.25
C MET A 1 23.70 65.22 -22.62
N THR A 2 23.29 64.80 -23.83
CA THR A 2 24.09 64.75 -25.09
C THR A 2 24.96 63.48 -25.10
N SER A 3 24.57 62.45 -25.87
CA SER A 3 24.93 62.22 -27.30
C SER A 3 26.21 61.38 -27.38
N SER A 4 26.15 60.15 -27.90
CA SER A 4 26.24 59.74 -29.33
C SER A 4 27.57 58.97 -29.49
N ASN A 5 27.54 57.68 -29.83
CA ASN A 5 27.53 57.12 -31.19
C ASN A 5 28.77 57.51 -32.01
N ASN A 6 29.58 56.53 -32.43
CA ASN A 6 30.12 56.49 -33.79
C ASN A 6 30.83 55.17 -34.11
N THR A 7 30.19 54.39 -34.97
CA THR A 7 30.85 53.68 -36.07
C THR A 7 31.35 54.72 -37.09
N PRO A 8 32.43 54.43 -37.84
CA PRO A 8 32.57 55.00 -39.17
C PRO A 8 32.63 53.93 -40.27
N ASP A 9 31.90 54.26 -41.33
CA ASP A 9 31.81 53.64 -42.64
C ASP A 9 33.14 53.54 -43.41
N PHE A 10 33.20 52.61 -44.37
CA PHE A 10 33.84 52.86 -45.66
C PHE A 10 33.02 52.23 -46.81
N GLN A 11 32.38 53.10 -47.57
CA GLN A 11 31.90 52.97 -48.97
C GLN A 11 33.00 53.56 -49.91
N PRO A 12 32.83 53.72 -51.25
CA PRO A 12 32.10 52.99 -52.30
C PRO A 12 32.94 52.86 -53.61
N SER A 13 32.40 52.27 -54.69
CA SER A 13 32.59 52.55 -56.15
C SER A 13 32.00 51.36 -56.95
N ALA A 14 31.24 51.41 -58.05
CA ALA A 14 30.72 52.44 -58.95
C ALA A 14 29.53 51.82 -59.77
N GLN A 15 28.74 52.65 -60.44
CA GLN A 15 27.50 52.41 -61.23
C GLN A 15 27.74 52.88 -62.70
N PRO A 16 26.89 52.77 -63.77
CA PRO A 16 25.64 52.02 -64.09
C PRO A 16 25.63 51.27 -65.47
N ALA A 17 24.46 50.68 -65.82
CA ALA A 17 23.72 50.79 -67.10
C ALA A 17 23.54 49.48 -67.91
N ASP A 18 22.32 48.94 -67.89
CA ASP A 18 21.46 48.96 -69.08
C ASP A 18 20.03 48.50 -68.72
N ALA A 19 19.05 49.26 -69.20
CA ALA A 19 17.66 48.84 -69.35
C ALA A 19 17.30 49.05 -70.84
N PRO A 20 16.37 48.28 -71.42
CA PRO A 20 14.99 48.75 -71.32
C PRO A 20 13.89 47.66 -71.21
N ALA A 21 12.76 48.12 -70.65
CA ALA A 21 11.34 47.82 -70.92
C ALA A 21 11.01 46.51 -71.69
N SER A 22 10.10 45.65 -71.24
CA SER A 22 8.62 45.73 -71.24
C SER A 22 8.18 44.27 -70.92
N SER A 23 7.05 43.86 -70.38
CA SER A 23 5.66 44.25 -70.57
C SER A 23 4.81 43.32 -69.67
N ASP A 24 3.64 43.80 -69.29
CA ASP A 24 2.58 43.11 -68.54
C ASP A 24 2.22 41.69 -69.02
N ALA A 25 1.79 40.82 -68.10
CA ALA A 25 0.55 40.04 -68.21
C ALA A 25 0.35 39.06 -67.03
N GLN A 26 -0.63 39.40 -66.19
CA GLN A 26 -1.67 38.57 -65.57
C GLN A 26 -1.50 37.04 -65.43
N GLY A 27 -1.85 36.57 -64.22
CA GLY A 27 -2.66 35.35 -64.03
C GLY A 27 -1.88 34.05 -63.82
N GLY A 28 -1.92 33.52 -62.59
CA GLY A 28 -1.34 32.21 -62.29
C GLY A 28 -1.71 31.72 -60.88
N GLU A 29 -2.91 31.19 -60.77
CA GLU A 29 -3.40 30.15 -59.85
C GLU A 29 -2.50 29.71 -58.67
N GLN A 30 -3.08 29.75 -57.46
CA GLN A 30 -2.52 29.05 -56.30
C GLN A 30 -2.41 27.55 -56.59
N VAL A 31 -1.19 27.07 -56.86
CA VAL A 31 -0.91 25.64 -56.98
C VAL A 31 -1.02 25.01 -55.59
N ARG A 32 -2.15 24.36 -55.31
CA ARG A 32 -2.25 23.40 -54.20
C ARG A 32 -1.35 22.22 -54.54
N PRO A 33 -0.31 21.88 -53.74
CA PRO A 33 0.55 20.76 -54.05
C PRO A 33 -0.26 19.47 -54.02
N GLN A 34 -0.51 18.89 -55.19
CA GLN A 34 -1.13 17.58 -55.29
C GLN A 34 -0.05 16.53 -55.01
N ILE A 35 -0.17 15.87 -53.84
CA ILE A 35 0.69 14.75 -53.48
C ILE A 35 0.46 13.66 -54.53
N THR A 36 1.46 13.41 -55.37
CA THR A 36 1.40 12.30 -56.33
C THR A 36 1.36 10.98 -55.55
N GLU A 37 0.63 9.97 -56.03
CA GLU A 37 0.48 8.66 -55.35
C GLU A 37 1.81 8.03 -54.90
N LYS A 38 2.90 8.27 -55.66
CA LYS A 38 4.26 7.82 -55.32
C LYS A 38 4.86 8.53 -54.08
N GLN A 39 4.50 9.79 -53.80
CA GLN A 39 4.91 10.50 -52.58
C GLN A 39 4.07 10.07 -51.37
N ALA A 40 2.76 9.83 -51.54
CA ALA A 40 1.90 9.28 -50.49
C ALA A 40 2.39 7.89 -50.02
N ARG A 41 2.84 7.03 -50.95
CA ARG A 41 3.41 5.71 -50.63
C ARG A 41 4.71 5.78 -49.81
N ARG A 42 5.50 6.85 -49.94
CA ARG A 42 6.74 7.08 -49.16
C ARG A 42 6.46 7.67 -47.78
N ILE A 43 5.36 8.40 -47.62
CA ILE A 43 4.90 8.94 -46.33
C ILE A 43 4.19 7.86 -45.49
N ASN A 44 3.50 6.91 -46.13
CA ASN A 44 2.81 5.80 -45.46
C ASN A 44 3.73 4.59 -45.16
N ALA A 45 4.93 4.55 -45.74
CA ALA A 45 5.94 3.53 -45.47
C ALA A 45 6.39 3.48 -43.99
N PRO A 46 6.70 4.60 -43.32
CA PRO A 46 7.00 4.58 -41.89
C PRO A 46 5.81 4.12 -41.03
N ALA A 47 4.57 4.51 -41.38
CA ALA A 47 3.38 4.07 -40.66
C ALA A 47 3.11 2.56 -40.82
N ARG A 48 3.30 2.01 -42.02
CA ARG A 48 3.19 0.56 -42.27
C ARG A 48 4.24 -0.22 -41.47
N ASN A 49 5.47 0.26 -41.45
CA ASN A 49 6.54 -0.38 -40.69
C ASN A 49 6.30 -0.27 -39.18
N MET A 50 5.73 0.85 -38.69
CA MET A 50 5.34 1.02 -37.29
C MET A 50 4.26 0.02 -36.86
N ILE A 51 3.23 -0.17 -37.68
CA ILE A 51 2.16 -1.16 -37.40
C ILE A 51 2.72 -2.58 -37.39
N ILE A 52 3.59 -2.91 -38.37
CA ILE A 52 4.25 -4.22 -38.42
C ILE A 52 5.08 -4.44 -37.15
N SER A 53 5.88 -3.46 -36.73
CA SER A 53 6.68 -3.55 -35.50
C SER A 53 5.81 -3.71 -34.25
N MET A 54 4.67 -3.04 -34.17
CA MET A 54 3.72 -3.17 -33.05
C MET A 54 3.12 -4.57 -33.00
N VAL A 55 2.72 -5.12 -34.15
CA VAL A 55 2.19 -6.49 -34.24
C VAL A 55 3.26 -7.51 -33.86
N VAL A 56 4.50 -7.34 -34.35
CA VAL A 56 5.63 -8.21 -33.99
C VAL A 56 5.91 -8.15 -32.49
N MET A 57 5.90 -6.97 -31.88
CA MET A 57 6.07 -6.82 -30.43
C MET A 57 4.97 -7.54 -29.65
N LEU A 58 3.71 -7.39 -30.04
CA LEU A 58 2.59 -8.09 -29.41
C LEU A 58 2.69 -9.61 -29.57
N LEU A 59 3.09 -10.09 -30.75
CA LEU A 59 3.31 -11.51 -31.00
C LEU A 59 4.45 -12.10 -30.16
N LEU A 60 5.41 -11.28 -29.72
CA LEU A 60 6.45 -11.70 -28.79
C LEU A 60 5.99 -11.65 -27.34
N ILE A 61 5.18 -10.65 -26.95
CA ILE A 61 4.69 -10.49 -25.57
C ILE A 61 3.59 -11.51 -25.23
N ILE A 62 2.63 -11.74 -26.13
CA ILE A 62 1.45 -12.58 -25.86
C ILE A 62 1.86 -14.00 -25.41
N PRO A 63 2.76 -14.72 -26.09
CA PRO A 63 3.19 -16.05 -25.65
C PRO A 63 3.87 -16.02 -24.28
N VAL A 64 4.65 -14.97 -23.99
CA VAL A 64 5.31 -14.80 -22.69
C VAL A 64 4.26 -14.62 -21.58
N LEU A 65 3.26 -13.77 -21.80
CA LEU A 65 2.16 -13.56 -20.85
C LEU A 65 1.31 -14.82 -20.67
N TRP A 66 1.16 -15.64 -21.72
CA TRP A 66 0.39 -16.87 -21.65
C TRP A 66 1.15 -18.01 -20.97
N LEU A 67 2.47 -18.02 -21.08
CA LEU A 67 3.36 -18.96 -20.39
C LEU A 67 3.66 -18.54 -18.95
N MET A 68 3.44 -17.28 -18.58
CA MET A 68 3.54 -16.85 -17.19
C MET A 68 2.51 -17.63 -16.36
N PRO A 69 2.97 -18.44 -15.37
CA PRO A 69 2.05 -19.10 -14.47
C PRO A 69 1.23 -18.01 -13.77
N GLN A 70 -0.09 -18.10 -13.87
CA GLN A 70 -0.95 -17.21 -13.08
C GLN A 70 -0.59 -17.44 -11.61
N PRO A 71 -0.32 -16.37 -10.84
CA PRO A 71 -0.16 -16.53 -9.40
C PRO A 71 -1.37 -17.29 -8.89
N ASN A 72 -1.13 -18.42 -8.21
CA ASN A 72 -2.20 -19.21 -7.64
C ASN A 72 -3.12 -18.26 -6.86
N LYS A 73 -4.41 -18.22 -7.20
CA LYS A 73 -5.37 -17.32 -6.52
C LYS A 73 -5.49 -17.60 -5.02
N ASN A 74 -5.03 -18.78 -4.59
CA ASN A 74 -4.68 -19.07 -3.22
C ASN A 74 -3.16 -19.06 -3.09
N PRO A 75 -2.54 -17.93 -2.67
CA PRO A 75 -1.20 -18.00 -2.11
C PRO A 75 -1.25 -19.06 -1.01
N TYR A 76 -0.34 -20.03 -1.05
CA TYR A 76 -0.15 -20.94 0.07
C TYR A 76 0.20 -20.06 1.29
N ARG A 77 -0.77 -19.89 2.19
CA ARG A 77 -0.60 -19.15 3.44
C ARG A 77 -0.36 -20.21 4.51
N PRO A 78 0.82 -20.24 5.16
CA PRO A 78 1.01 -21.06 6.34
C PRO A 78 -0.12 -20.72 7.32
N THR A 79 -1.00 -21.68 7.59
CA THR A 79 -2.03 -21.50 8.62
C THR A 79 -1.32 -21.42 9.95
N VAL A 80 -1.38 -20.26 10.59
CA VAL A 80 -0.86 -20.09 11.94
C VAL A 80 -1.84 -20.77 12.89
N ASP A 81 -1.40 -21.86 13.52
CA ASP A 81 -2.15 -22.51 14.60
C ASP A 81 -1.98 -21.67 15.88
N VAL A 82 -2.84 -20.67 16.04
CA VAL A 82 -2.76 -19.74 17.16
C VAL A 82 -3.00 -20.42 18.50
N PRO A 83 -3.94 -21.36 18.67
CA PRO A 83 -4.08 -22.10 19.92
C PRO A 83 -2.78 -22.79 20.37
N VAL A 84 -2.03 -23.40 19.44
CA VAL A 84 -0.72 -24.01 19.74
C VAL A 84 0.30 -22.97 20.21
N VAL A 85 0.46 -21.88 19.45
CA VAL A 85 1.44 -20.84 19.78
C VAL A 85 1.07 -20.13 21.08
N ALA A 86 -0.22 -19.90 21.31
CA ALA A 86 -0.74 -19.30 22.53
C ALA A 86 -0.56 -20.19 23.75
N TYR A 87 -0.66 -21.51 23.60
CA TYR A 87 -0.33 -22.46 24.68
C TYR A 87 1.13 -22.32 25.10
N GLU A 88 2.06 -22.30 24.15
CA GLU A 88 3.49 -22.14 24.43
C GLU A 88 3.81 -20.78 25.04
N ALA A 89 3.27 -19.71 24.45
CA ALA A 89 3.43 -18.35 24.94
C ALA A 89 2.86 -18.17 26.35
N SER A 90 1.69 -18.75 26.65
CA SER A 90 1.09 -18.66 28.00
C SER A 90 1.97 -19.31 29.07
N ARG A 91 2.70 -20.37 28.73
CA ARG A 91 3.64 -21.03 29.65
C ARG A 91 4.87 -20.16 29.94
N GLU A 92 5.35 -19.45 28.94
CA GLU A 92 6.48 -18.52 29.10
C GLU A 92 6.05 -17.23 29.80
N ALA A 93 4.87 -16.71 29.47
CA ALA A 93 4.29 -15.48 29.99
C ALA A 93 3.87 -15.59 31.45
N GLY A 94 3.42 -16.77 31.91
CA GLY A 94 2.85 -16.96 33.24
C GLY A 94 1.40 -16.46 33.37
N TYR A 95 0.78 -16.04 32.26
CA TYR A 95 -0.63 -15.67 32.14
C TYR A 95 -1.20 -16.18 30.81
N HIS A 96 -2.54 -16.22 30.69
CA HIS A 96 -3.19 -16.65 29.46
C HIS A 96 -3.14 -15.56 28.40
N VAL A 97 -2.51 -15.86 27.26
CA VAL A 97 -2.50 -14.95 26.11
C VAL A 97 -3.76 -15.13 25.26
N ALA A 98 -4.25 -14.03 24.68
CA ALA A 98 -5.46 -13.99 23.86
C ALA A 98 -5.26 -14.74 22.54
N ALA A 99 -6.16 -15.67 22.25
CA ALA A 99 -6.13 -16.54 21.07
C ALA A 99 -7.54 -16.86 20.58
N ALA A 100 -8.45 -15.87 20.63
CA ALA A 100 -9.83 -16.07 20.25
C ALA A 100 -9.94 -16.35 18.74
N GLU A 101 -10.64 -17.41 18.37
CA GLU A 101 -10.93 -17.71 16.96
C GLU A 101 -12.28 -17.11 16.57
N GLN A 102 -12.35 -16.51 15.39
CA GLN A 102 -13.56 -15.89 14.86
C GLN A 102 -13.86 -16.44 13.46
N GLU A 103 -15.14 -16.62 13.16
CA GLU A 103 -15.57 -17.12 11.86
C GLU A 103 -15.23 -16.15 10.73
N GLY A 104 -14.53 -16.63 9.70
CA GLY A 104 -14.13 -15.83 8.53
C GLY A 104 -12.87 -14.98 8.74
N TRP A 105 -12.32 -14.97 9.95
CA TRP A 105 -11.04 -14.32 10.26
C TRP A 105 -9.91 -15.32 10.06
N HIS A 106 -8.70 -14.81 9.83
CA HIS A 106 -7.51 -15.63 9.85
C HIS A 106 -6.33 -14.88 10.44
N TYR A 107 -5.44 -15.62 11.10
CA TYR A 107 -4.23 -15.08 11.66
C TYR A 107 -3.11 -15.07 10.62
N ASN A 108 -2.50 -13.90 10.43
CA ASN A 108 -1.27 -13.72 9.67
C ASN A 108 -0.05 -14.14 10.47
N TYR A 109 -0.04 -13.86 11.77
CA TYR A 109 1.03 -14.24 12.68
C TYR A 109 0.53 -14.29 14.13
N ALA A 110 1.25 -15.03 14.97
CA ALA A 110 1.11 -15.04 16.41
C ALA A 110 2.49 -15.32 17.02
N ARG A 111 2.89 -14.58 18.05
CA ARG A 111 4.22 -14.72 18.66
C ARG A 111 4.29 -14.13 20.07
N TRP A 112 5.12 -14.75 20.88
CA TRP A 112 5.63 -14.16 22.11
C TRP A 112 6.85 -13.29 21.79
N ASN A 113 6.88 -12.07 22.30
CA ASN A 113 7.99 -11.14 22.14
C ASN A 113 8.62 -10.90 23.51
N THR A 114 9.91 -11.23 23.63
CA THR A 114 10.68 -10.85 24.80
C THR A 114 11.08 -9.38 24.67
N GLY A 115 10.66 -8.54 25.61
CA GLY A 115 10.91 -7.11 25.63
C GLY A 115 12.40 -6.82 25.57
N ALA A 116 12.82 -5.98 24.62
CA ALA A 116 14.21 -5.58 24.48
C ALA A 116 14.58 -4.51 25.53
N ALA A 117 14.62 -3.24 25.15
CA ALA A 117 15.12 -2.16 26.00
C ALA A 117 14.19 -1.84 27.20
N ASP A 118 12.88 -2.07 27.06
CA ASP A 118 11.87 -1.67 28.04
C ASP A 118 11.56 -2.78 29.07
N GLY A 119 12.08 -4.00 28.85
CA GLY A 119 11.92 -5.15 29.74
C GLY A 119 10.50 -5.74 29.82
N ILE A 120 9.54 -5.21 29.04
CA ILE A 120 8.16 -5.69 29.00
C ILE A 120 8.03 -6.75 27.91
N ASN A 121 7.85 -8.00 28.30
CA ASN A 121 7.49 -9.07 27.39
C ASN A 121 6.01 -8.96 27.02
N TYR A 122 5.67 -9.28 25.78
CA TYR A 122 4.30 -9.16 25.30
C TYR A 122 3.97 -10.19 24.23
N TRP A 123 2.70 -10.59 24.24
CA TRP A 123 2.09 -11.37 23.18
C TRP A 123 1.68 -10.44 22.04
N SER A 124 1.92 -10.84 20.79
CA SER A 124 1.30 -10.18 19.65
C SER A 124 0.77 -11.15 18.61
N SER A 125 -0.41 -10.83 18.07
CA SER A 125 -1.06 -11.58 17.00
C SER A 125 -1.66 -10.63 15.98
N GLY A 126 -1.46 -10.94 14.70
CA GLY A 126 -1.99 -10.16 13.60
C GLY A 126 -3.07 -10.94 12.89
N GLN A 127 -4.24 -10.34 12.72
CA GLN A 127 -5.44 -10.98 12.17
C GLN A 127 -5.94 -10.19 10.97
N VAL A 128 -6.55 -10.91 10.04
CA VAL A 128 -7.20 -10.33 8.88
C VAL A 128 -8.69 -10.62 8.94
N THR A 129 -9.48 -9.56 8.84
CA THR A 129 -10.93 -9.58 8.94
C THR A 129 -11.57 -10.13 7.64
N PRO A 130 -12.86 -10.51 7.65
CA PRO A 130 -13.58 -10.91 6.44
C PRO A 130 -13.59 -9.85 5.35
N SER A 131 -13.48 -8.58 5.74
CA SER A 131 -13.41 -7.42 4.84
C SER A 131 -12.00 -7.12 4.34
N ASN A 132 -11.01 -7.98 4.67
CA ASN A 132 -9.58 -7.82 4.38
C ASN A 132 -8.90 -6.63 5.08
N HIS A 133 -9.41 -6.17 6.21
CA HIS A 133 -8.66 -5.27 7.08
C HIS A 133 -7.70 -6.04 7.97
N PHE A 134 -6.65 -5.39 8.42
CA PHE A 134 -5.69 -5.96 9.35
C PHE A 134 -5.89 -5.36 10.74
N ILE A 135 -5.92 -6.22 11.75
CA ILE A 135 -5.92 -5.83 13.17
C ILE A 135 -4.81 -6.59 13.88
N GLU A 136 -3.91 -5.86 14.53
CA GLU A 136 -2.94 -6.41 15.47
C GLU A 136 -3.50 -6.32 16.88
N LEU A 137 -3.44 -7.43 17.60
CA LEU A 137 -3.70 -7.52 19.02
C LEU A 137 -2.38 -7.72 19.75
N VAL A 138 -2.10 -6.84 20.70
CA VAL A 138 -0.97 -6.90 21.60
C VAL A 138 -1.48 -7.05 23.03
N GLN A 139 -0.85 -7.94 23.81
CA GLN A 139 -1.20 -8.15 25.21
C GLN A 139 0.06 -8.26 26.06
N ALA A 140 0.14 -7.44 27.11
CA ALA A 140 1.25 -7.44 28.04
C ALA A 140 0.75 -7.42 29.48
N GLN A 141 1.49 -8.08 30.37
CA GLN A 141 1.41 -7.82 31.80
C GLN A 141 2.37 -6.67 32.16
N ASP A 142 2.09 -5.96 33.24
CA ASP A 142 2.93 -4.87 33.78
C ASP A 142 3.21 -3.73 32.77
N ALA A 143 2.29 -3.51 31.82
CA ALA A 143 2.41 -2.41 30.88
C ALA A 143 2.38 -1.07 31.62
N ASN A 144 3.28 -0.17 31.26
CA ASN A 144 3.32 1.18 31.79
C ASN A 144 2.87 2.21 30.73
N PRO A 145 2.47 3.43 31.12
CA PRO A 145 1.95 4.43 30.19
C PRO A 145 2.93 4.79 29.05
N THR A 146 4.24 4.73 29.31
CA THR A 146 5.26 5.01 28.29
C THR A 146 5.29 3.91 27.23
N TRP A 147 5.25 2.64 27.64
CA TRP A 147 5.20 1.50 26.73
C TRP A 147 3.91 1.49 25.92
N VAL A 148 2.75 1.76 26.54
CA VAL A 148 1.47 1.87 25.82
C VAL A 148 1.55 2.98 24.77
N ALA A 149 2.07 4.17 25.14
CA ALA A 149 2.24 5.27 24.20
C ALA A 149 3.15 4.91 23.02
N GLN A 150 4.25 4.19 23.27
CA GLN A 150 5.14 3.71 22.21
C GLN A 150 4.42 2.71 21.28
N GLN A 151 3.67 1.77 21.86
CA GLN A 151 2.98 0.73 21.11
C GLN A 151 1.89 1.30 20.18
N VAL A 152 1.23 2.38 20.58
CA VAL A 152 0.23 3.07 19.75
C VAL A 152 0.79 4.24 18.93
N GLY A 153 2.11 4.34 18.76
CA GLY A 153 2.73 5.41 17.96
C GLY A 153 2.54 6.83 18.51
N ASN A 154 2.31 6.97 19.81
CA ASN A 154 1.93 8.22 20.49
C ASN A 154 0.62 8.83 19.97
N ALA A 155 -0.31 7.99 19.49
CA ALA A 155 -1.67 8.40 19.17
C ALA A 155 -2.33 9.13 20.37
N VAL A 156 -3.15 10.13 20.07
CA VAL A 156 -3.78 10.98 21.10
C VAL A 156 -5.10 10.34 21.55
N PRO A 157 -5.42 10.35 22.86
CA PRO A 157 -6.73 9.93 23.36
C PRO A 157 -7.88 10.74 22.78
N GLU A 158 -8.90 10.05 22.28
CA GLU A 158 -10.07 10.67 21.66
C GLU A 158 -11.36 10.39 22.43
N ALA A 159 -11.57 9.15 22.84
CA ALA A 159 -12.81 8.71 23.46
C ALA A 159 -12.58 7.51 24.38
N GLN A 160 -13.63 7.16 25.11
CA GLN A 160 -13.76 5.88 25.81
C GLN A 160 -15.05 5.20 25.33
N VAL A 161 -14.99 3.90 25.08
CA VAL A 161 -16.14 3.10 24.64
C VAL A 161 -16.26 1.83 25.47
N GLN A 162 -17.51 1.40 25.72
CA GLN A 162 -17.77 0.07 26.29
C GLN A 162 -17.93 -0.95 25.19
N MET A 163 -17.12 -2.01 25.23
CA MET A 163 -17.29 -3.20 24.39
C MET A 163 -17.15 -4.44 25.27
N ALA A 164 -18.07 -5.39 25.13
CA ALA A 164 -18.07 -6.65 25.90
C ALA A 164 -18.04 -6.48 27.45
N GLY A 165 -18.51 -5.34 27.95
CA GLY A 165 -18.47 -5.02 29.40
C GLY A 165 -17.12 -4.51 29.90
N THR A 166 -16.16 -4.23 29.01
CA THR A 166 -14.85 -3.64 29.31
C THR A 166 -14.75 -2.24 28.73
N GLU A 167 -14.07 -1.35 29.46
CA GLU A 167 -13.75 0.01 29.01
C GLU A 167 -12.52 0.01 28.12
N TRP A 168 -12.67 0.57 26.93
CA TRP A 168 -11.63 0.72 25.94
C TRP A 168 -11.38 2.19 25.69
N GLU A 169 -10.15 2.63 25.94
CA GLU A 169 -9.67 3.93 25.49
C GLU A 169 -9.39 3.89 23.99
N VAL A 170 -9.97 4.84 23.26
CA VAL A 170 -9.81 4.96 21.81
C VAL A 170 -8.79 6.05 21.51
N ARG A 171 -7.78 5.71 20.72
CA ARG A 171 -6.79 6.63 20.19
C ARG A 171 -6.67 6.46 18.69
N SER A 172 -6.65 7.53 17.93
CA SER A 172 -6.42 7.46 16.49
C SER A 172 -5.19 8.27 16.07
N GLN A 173 -4.61 7.87 14.95
CA GLN A 173 -3.55 8.63 14.28
C GLN A 173 -3.78 8.59 12.78
N VAL A 174 -3.54 9.73 12.14
CA VAL A 174 -3.56 9.85 10.68
C VAL A 174 -2.18 9.47 10.15
N ASP A 175 -2.14 8.64 9.12
CA ASP A 175 -0.89 8.25 8.47
C ASP A 175 -0.17 9.50 7.91
N PRO A 176 1.14 9.70 8.19
CA PRO A 176 1.90 10.85 7.70
C PRO A 176 1.97 10.94 6.17
N ASP A 177 1.95 9.80 5.48
CA ASP A 177 2.08 9.66 4.03
C ASP A 177 0.71 9.64 3.33
N ASP A 178 -0.35 9.20 4.01
CA ASP A 178 -1.72 9.19 3.48
C ASP A 178 -2.76 9.72 4.47
N LYS A 179 -3.23 10.96 4.25
CA LYS A 179 -4.23 11.61 5.12
C LYS A 179 -5.59 10.91 5.19
N ASN A 180 -5.88 9.98 4.29
CA ASN A 180 -7.12 9.22 4.30
C ASN A 180 -7.00 7.93 5.12
N LYS A 181 -5.80 7.55 5.54
CA LYS A 181 -5.58 6.38 6.39
C LYS A 181 -5.54 6.80 7.85
N ILE A 182 -6.40 6.17 8.63
CA ILE A 182 -6.50 6.38 10.07
C ILE A 182 -6.25 5.03 10.73
N THR A 183 -5.21 4.95 11.54
CA THR A 183 -5.01 3.81 12.44
C THR A 183 -5.73 4.09 13.74
N THR A 184 -6.70 3.25 14.08
CA THR A 184 -7.42 3.32 15.35
C THR A 184 -6.86 2.27 16.31
N ASN A 185 -6.72 2.67 17.57
CA ASN A 185 -6.21 1.85 18.66
C ASN A 185 -7.27 1.80 19.77
N TYR A 186 -7.55 0.61 20.26
CA TYR A 186 -8.39 0.35 21.42
C TYR A 186 -7.52 -0.24 22.52
N ILE A 187 -7.42 0.43 23.66
CA ILE A 187 -6.63 0.00 24.81
C ILE A 187 -7.57 -0.34 25.97
N GLY A 188 -7.49 -1.55 26.50
CA GLY A 188 -8.32 -2.01 27.60
C GLY A 188 -7.55 -2.88 28.58
N GLU A 189 -8.04 -2.95 29.81
CA GLU A 189 -7.47 -3.81 30.86
C GLU A 189 -8.35 -5.05 31.05
N LEU A 190 -7.75 -6.24 30.91
CA LEU A 190 -8.43 -7.54 30.93
C LEU A 190 -7.61 -8.54 31.72
N GLU A 191 -8.20 -9.17 32.74
CA GLU A 191 -7.58 -10.23 33.56
C GLU A 191 -6.16 -9.87 34.08
N GLY A 192 -5.94 -8.60 34.43
CA GLY A 192 -4.64 -8.11 34.92
C GLY A 192 -3.58 -7.88 33.83
N THR A 193 -3.99 -7.83 32.56
CA THR A 193 -3.16 -7.53 31.41
C THR A 193 -3.73 -6.38 30.59
N THR A 194 -2.85 -5.57 30.02
CA THR A 194 -3.22 -4.53 29.06
C THR A 194 -3.34 -5.18 27.68
N VAL A 195 -4.49 -5.01 27.04
CA VAL A 195 -4.76 -5.44 25.67
C VAL A 195 -4.91 -4.23 24.78
N ILE A 196 -4.19 -4.22 23.67
CA ILE A 196 -4.20 -3.15 22.66
C ILE A 196 -4.60 -3.79 21.33
N MET A 197 -5.67 -3.32 20.72
CA MET A 197 -6.06 -3.68 19.35
C MET A 197 -5.79 -2.47 18.45
N MET A 198 -5.02 -2.65 17.38
CA MET A 198 -4.64 -1.56 16.47
C MET A 198 -4.82 -1.96 15.02
N GLY A 199 -5.29 -1.05 14.18
CA GLY A 199 -5.47 -1.31 12.76
C GLY A 199 -6.30 -0.26 12.03
N GLU A 200 -6.57 -0.54 10.76
CA GLU A 200 -7.38 0.29 9.86
C GLU A 200 -8.75 -0.37 9.57
N ALA A 201 -9.24 -1.21 10.48
CA ALA A 201 -10.52 -1.89 10.37
C ALA A 201 -11.70 -1.00 10.78
N ASP A 202 -12.90 -1.39 10.37
CA ASP A 202 -14.12 -0.69 10.79
C ASP A 202 -14.46 -1.00 12.25
N ALA A 203 -15.11 -0.06 12.94
CA ALA A 203 -15.48 -0.21 14.36
C ALA A 203 -16.23 -1.52 14.71
N PRO A 204 -17.17 -2.05 13.90
CA PRO A 204 -17.81 -3.33 14.18
C PRO A 204 -16.85 -4.54 14.19
N GLU A 205 -15.77 -4.49 13.40
CA GLU A 205 -14.77 -5.56 13.39
C GLU A 205 -13.94 -5.52 14.69
N PHE A 206 -13.59 -4.33 15.18
CA PHE A 206 -12.97 -4.15 16.49
C PHE A 206 -13.89 -4.60 17.63
N GLU A 207 -15.18 -4.27 17.59
CA GLU A 207 -16.15 -4.70 18.59
C GLU A 207 -16.26 -6.23 18.63
N SER A 208 -16.35 -6.89 17.47
CA SER A 208 -16.38 -8.35 17.39
C SER A 208 -15.12 -8.99 17.96
N LEU A 209 -13.94 -8.45 17.64
CA LEU A 209 -12.67 -8.95 18.19
C LEU A 209 -12.57 -8.70 19.70
N ALA A 210 -13.04 -7.55 20.19
CA ALA A 210 -13.09 -7.23 21.61
C ALA A 210 -13.96 -8.24 22.36
N GLU A 211 -15.18 -8.51 21.86
CA GLU A 211 -16.09 -9.51 22.42
C GLU A 211 -15.46 -10.91 22.47
N ALA A 212 -14.88 -11.36 21.36
CA ALA A 212 -14.22 -12.66 21.27
C ALA A 212 -13.05 -12.76 22.25
N THR A 213 -12.23 -11.71 22.34
CA THR A 213 -11.07 -11.65 23.26
C THR A 213 -11.51 -11.67 24.71
N VAL A 214 -12.51 -10.87 25.08
CA VAL A 214 -13.03 -10.80 26.46
C VAL A 214 -13.66 -12.14 26.86
N ALA A 215 -14.44 -12.75 25.97
CA ALA A 215 -15.03 -14.06 26.23
C ALA A 215 -13.94 -15.14 26.40
N TYR A 216 -12.92 -15.13 25.53
CA TYR A 216 -11.81 -16.08 25.59
C TYR A 216 -11.00 -15.94 26.87
N LEU A 217 -10.60 -14.72 27.27
CA LEU A 217 -9.78 -14.53 28.48
C LEU A 217 -10.52 -14.90 29.77
N LYS A 218 -11.85 -14.78 29.79
CA LYS A 218 -12.68 -15.27 30.92
C LYS A 218 -12.75 -16.78 31.02
N ALA A 219 -12.56 -17.49 29.90
CA ALA A 219 -12.64 -18.95 29.83
C ALA A 219 -11.63 -19.50 28.79
N PRO A 220 -10.32 -19.46 29.10
CA PRO A 220 -9.28 -19.79 28.12
C PRO A 220 -9.34 -21.26 27.72
N SER A 221 -9.46 -21.52 26.41
CA SER A 221 -9.57 -22.87 25.85
C SER A 221 -8.21 -23.47 25.44
N SER A 222 -7.19 -22.66 25.19
CA SER A 222 -5.84 -23.12 24.79
C SER A 222 -4.98 -23.61 25.97
N THR A 223 -5.60 -24.24 26.98
CA THR A 223 -4.97 -24.62 28.25
C THR A 223 -4.39 -26.04 28.26
N SER A 224 -4.65 -26.83 27.22
CA SER A 224 -4.14 -28.20 27.09
C SER A 224 -3.02 -28.26 26.06
N SER A 225 -1.98 -29.06 26.34
CA SER A 225 -0.92 -29.31 25.37
C SER A 225 -1.56 -29.78 24.06
N PRO A 226 -1.13 -29.24 22.90
CA PRO A 226 -1.68 -29.70 21.64
C PRO A 226 -1.43 -31.20 21.51
N THR A 227 -2.49 -31.95 21.20
CA THR A 227 -2.33 -33.37 20.91
C THR A 227 -1.47 -33.44 19.66
N PRO A 228 -0.32 -34.17 19.67
CA PRO A 228 0.49 -34.30 18.48
C PRO A 228 -0.39 -34.83 17.36
N SER A 229 -0.50 -34.03 16.29
CA SER A 229 -1.17 -34.43 15.06
C SER A 229 -0.55 -35.77 14.66
N SER A 230 -1.33 -36.84 14.79
CA SER A 230 -0.90 -38.15 14.37
C SER A 230 -0.79 -38.05 12.85
N GLY A 231 0.44 -37.91 12.37
CA GLY A 231 0.75 -38.01 10.96
C GLY A 231 0.21 -39.34 10.46
N ILE A 232 -0.74 -39.29 9.53
CA ILE A 232 -1.21 -40.45 8.78
C ILE A 232 -0.74 -40.24 7.35
N GLU A 233 0.23 -41.10 6.99
CA GLU A 233 0.56 -41.74 5.70
C GLU A 233 0.54 -40.93 4.38
#